data_AF-A0A7K9SNZ8-F1
#
_entry.id   AF-A0A7K9SNZ8-F1
#
_cell.length_a   1.000
_cell.length_b   1.000
_cell.length_c   1.000
_cell.angle_alpha   90.00
_cell.angle_beta   90.00
_cell.angle_gamma   90.00
#
_symmetry.space_group_name_H-M   'P 1'
#
loop_
_entity.id
_entity.type
_entity.pdbx_description
1 polymer ?
#
loop_
_entity_poly.entity_id
_entity_poly.type
_entity_poly.pdbx_seq_one_letter_code
_entity_poly.pdbx_strand_id
1 'polypeptide(L)'
;GWAAAVRFNPRARSILESFRQRPDTFSLGVCNGCQLLALLGWVGPPQVWVADCCGAAEGAPPAVVLSPNLSGRFESRFVTVRVEPGPALMLQGMHGSCLGVWVAHGEG
;
A
#
# COMPACT_ATOMS: atom_id res chain seq x y z
N GLY A 1 -8.73 2.48 -12.91
CA GLY A 1 -8.61 2.45 -11.44
C GLY A 1 -7.72 3.58 -10.94
N TRP A 2 -7.72 3.86 -9.64
CA TRP A 2 -7.00 4.99 -9.05
C TRP A 2 -5.48 4.94 -9.35
N ALA A 3 -4.83 3.80 -9.15
CA ALA A 3 -3.40 3.64 -9.45
C ALA A 3 -3.07 3.89 -10.93
N ALA A 4 -3.93 3.44 -11.85
CA ALA A 4 -3.76 3.69 -13.28
C ALA A 4 -3.90 5.18 -13.62
N ALA A 5 -4.84 5.89 -13.00
CA ALA A 5 -4.99 7.33 -13.17
C ALA A 5 -3.75 8.10 -12.72
N VAL A 6 -3.06 7.64 -11.67
CA VAL A 6 -1.76 8.17 -11.26
C VAL A 6 -0.67 7.80 -12.27
N ARG A 7 -0.56 6.51 -12.63
CA ARG A 7 0.52 5.98 -13.47
C ARG A 7 0.55 6.56 -14.88
N PHE A 8 -0.62 6.75 -15.50
CA PHE A 8 -0.75 7.19 -16.89
C PHE A 8 -0.98 8.70 -17.04
N ASN A 9 -1.04 9.46 -15.94
CA ASN A 9 -1.09 10.92 -15.97
C ASN A 9 0.25 11.49 -15.48
N PRO A 10 1.11 12.02 -16.38
CA PRO A 10 2.45 12.50 -16.02
C PRO A 10 2.45 13.57 -14.92
N ARG A 11 1.42 14.42 -14.88
CA ARG A 11 1.28 15.45 -13.85
C ARG A 11 0.95 14.83 -12.48
N ALA A 12 0.01 13.88 -12.44
CA ALA A 12 -0.34 13.21 -11.19
C ALA A 12 0.82 12.36 -10.65
N ARG A 13 1.50 11.64 -11.55
CA ARG A 13 2.69 10.83 -11.25
C ARG A 13 3.81 11.68 -10.63
N SER A 14 4.19 12.78 -11.28
CA SER A 14 5.27 13.65 -10.78
C SER A 14 4.97 14.26 -9.42
N ILE A 15 3.72 14.64 -9.13
CA ILE A 15 3.32 15.16 -7.81
C ILE A 15 3.51 14.10 -6.72
N LEU A 16 3.07 12.86 -6.96
CA LEU A 16 3.17 11.78 -5.97
C LEU A 16 4.62 11.28 -5.80
N GLU A 17 5.41 11.22 -6.86
CA GLU A 17 6.84 10.93 -6.79
C GLU A 17 7.59 12.01 -5.98
N SER A 18 7.30 13.29 -6.25
CA SER A 18 7.89 14.41 -5.49
C SER A 18 7.51 14.34 -4.01
N PHE A 19 6.26 14.01 -3.71
CA PHE A 19 5.82 13.76 -2.32
C PHE A 19 6.59 12.59 -1.70
N ARG A 20 6.76 11.48 -2.41
CA ARG A 20 7.43 10.28 -1.88
C ARG A 20 8.92 10.48 -1.61
N GLN A 21 9.59 11.34 -2.37
CA GLN A 21 11.02 11.63 -2.23
C GLN A 21 11.34 12.59 -1.08
N ARG A 22 10.34 13.29 -0.55
CA ARG A 22 10.54 14.21 0.57
C ARG A 22 10.88 13.46 1.85
N PRO A 23 12.01 13.80 2.52
CA PRO A 23 12.46 13.10 3.73
C PRO A 23 11.62 13.42 4.97
N ASP A 24 10.74 14.42 4.88
CA ASP A 24 9.94 14.99 5.97
C ASP A 24 8.45 14.63 5.86
N THR A 25 8.10 13.57 5.12
CA THR A 25 6.70 13.18 4.89
C THR A 25 6.39 11.77 5.33
N PHE A 26 5.13 11.56 5.72
CA PHE A 26 4.58 10.25 6.03
C PHE A 26 3.32 10.00 5.20
N SER A 27 3.07 8.74 4.84
CA SER A 27 1.87 8.31 4.11
C SER A 27 1.13 7.20 4.87
N LEU A 28 -0.20 7.22 4.83
CA LEU A 28 -1.06 6.17 5.34
C LEU A 28 -2.09 5.79 4.28
N GLY A 29 -2.19 4.51 3.95
CA GLY A 29 -3.22 3.96 3.08
C GLY A 29 -4.13 3.02 3.88
N VAL A 30 -5.44 3.28 3.88
CA VAL A 30 -6.44 2.45 4.58
C VAL A 30 -7.39 1.86 3.54
N CYS A 31 -7.68 0.55 3.63
CA CYS A 31 -8.56 -0.17 2.72
C CYS A 31 -8.19 0.09 1.24
N ASN A 32 -9.03 0.77 0.46
CA ASN A 32 -8.73 1.11 -0.93
C ASN A 32 -7.47 1.97 -1.10
N GLY A 33 -7.11 2.77 -0.10
CA GLY A 33 -5.83 3.49 -0.07
C GLY A 33 -4.63 2.55 0.08
N CYS A 34 -4.76 1.46 0.85
CA CYS A 34 -3.71 0.44 0.95
C CYS A 34 -3.51 -0.25 -0.41
N GLN A 35 -4.60 -0.59 -1.10
CA GLN A 35 -4.58 -1.14 -2.46
C GLN A 35 -3.87 -0.20 -3.44
N LEU A 36 -4.17 1.11 -3.39
CA LEU A 36 -3.46 2.11 -4.19
C LEU A 36 -1.96 2.08 -3.93
N LEU A 37 -1.54 2.20 -2.67
CA LEU A 37 -0.12 2.27 -2.32
C LEU A 37 0.62 0.98 -2.70
N ALA A 38 -0.02 -0.17 -2.56
CA ALA A 38 0.50 -1.45 -3.03
C ALA A 38 0.70 -1.46 -4.56
N LEU A 39 -0.31 -1.03 -5.33
CA LEU A 39 -0.24 -0.93 -6.79
C LEU A 39 0.77 0.12 -7.29
N LEU A 40 1.06 1.15 -6.50
CA LEU A 40 2.13 2.14 -6.77
C LEU A 40 3.52 1.62 -6.37
N GLY A 41 3.63 0.45 -5.74
CA GLY A 41 4.88 -0.14 -5.28
C GLY A 41 5.46 0.53 -4.02
N TRP A 42 4.61 1.17 -3.19
CA TRP A 42 5.04 1.88 -1.98
C TRP A 42 4.98 1.00 -0.72
N VAL A 43 4.45 -0.22 -0.83
CA VAL A 43 4.26 -1.19 0.27
C VAL A 43 5.07 -2.46 -0.02
N GLY A 44 5.72 -2.99 1.01
CA GLY A 44 6.54 -4.20 0.93
C GLY A 44 8.05 -3.90 0.91
N PRO A 45 8.90 -4.92 0.70
CA PRO A 45 10.33 -4.72 0.50
C PRO A 45 10.54 -3.70 -0.61
N PRO A 46 11.55 -2.82 -0.51
CA PRO A 46 11.86 -1.89 -1.59
C PRO A 46 12.17 -2.69 -2.84
N GLN A 47 11.20 -2.77 -3.74
CA GLN A 47 11.46 -3.12 -5.12
C GLN A 47 12.21 -1.91 -5.67
N VAL A 48 13.36 -2.15 -6.28
CA VAL A 48 14.00 -1.17 -7.13
C VAL A 48 12.89 -0.67 -8.05
N TRP A 49 12.51 0.60 -7.92
CA TRP A 49 11.78 1.28 -8.96
C TRP A 49 12.64 1.08 -10.20
N VAL A 50 12.23 0.21 -11.11
CA VAL A 50 12.85 0.11 -12.42
C VAL A 50 12.42 1.36 -13.17
N ALA A 51 12.95 2.51 -12.76
CA ALA A 51 13.06 3.68 -13.59
C ALA A 51 14.23 3.39 -14.52
N ASP A 52 13.90 2.96 -15.73
CA ASP A 52 14.53 3.47 -16.95
C ASP A 52 16.04 3.72 -16.84
N CYS A 53 16.84 2.66 -16.95
CA CYS A 53 18.20 2.83 -17.43
C CYS A 53 18.65 1.76 -18.44
N CYS A 54 18.08 0.55 -18.45
CA CYS A 54 18.40 -0.47 -19.46
C CYS A 54 17.27 -1.53 -19.56
N GLY A 55 16.14 -1.22 -20.19
CA GLY A 55 15.24 -2.25 -20.75
C GLY A 55 14.64 -3.31 -19.79
N ALA A 56 14.51 -3.03 -18.49
CA ALA A 56 13.77 -3.93 -17.61
C ALA A 56 12.26 -3.68 -17.78
N ALA A 57 11.56 -4.76 -18.11
CA ALA A 57 10.24 -4.78 -18.71
C ALA A 57 9.19 -3.95 -17.95
N GLU A 58 8.41 -3.17 -18.68
CA GLU A 58 7.06 -2.80 -18.27
C GLU A 58 6.31 -4.08 -17.86
N GLY A 59 6.12 -4.34 -16.56
CA GLY A 59 5.28 -5.47 -16.14
C GLY A 59 5.67 -6.26 -14.90
N ALA A 60 6.70 -5.90 -14.14
CA ALA A 60 6.91 -6.55 -12.84
C ALA A 60 5.71 -6.25 -11.91
N PRO A 61 5.03 -7.29 -11.37
CA PRO A 61 3.93 -7.08 -10.43
C PRO A 61 4.44 -6.46 -9.13
N PRO A 62 3.64 -5.62 -8.45
CA PRO A 62 4.04 -5.05 -7.17
C PRO A 62 4.30 -6.15 -6.14
N ALA A 63 5.20 -5.88 -5.19
CA ALA A 63 5.58 -6.84 -4.14
C ALA A 63 4.38 -7.35 -3.33
N VAL A 64 3.37 -6.49 -3.19
CA VAL A 64 2.16 -6.75 -2.44
C VAL A 64 0.98 -6.47 -3.36
N VAL A 65 0.04 -7.42 -3.41
CA VAL A 65 -1.25 -7.28 -4.10
C VAL A 65 -2.32 -7.74 -3.13
N LEU A 66 -3.35 -6.91 -2.95
CA LEU A 66 -4.58 -7.29 -2.25
C LEU A 66 -5.52 -7.91 -3.29
N SER A 67 -5.99 -9.13 -3.05
CA SER A 67 -6.78 -9.91 -3.99
C SER A 67 -8.18 -10.18 -3.44
N PRO A 68 -9.15 -10.65 -4.26
CA PRO A 68 -10.45 -11.05 -3.76
C PRO A 68 -10.34 -11.98 -2.56
N ASN A 69 -11.17 -11.73 -1.53
CA ASN A 69 -11.22 -12.55 -0.34
C ASN A 69 -11.46 -14.03 -0.72
N LEU A 70 -10.86 -14.97 0.01
CA LEU A 70 -11.07 -16.41 -0.22
C LEU A 70 -12.55 -16.82 -0.09
N SER A 71 -13.35 -16.09 0.68
CA SER A 71 -14.81 -16.32 0.78
C SER A 71 -15.57 -15.94 -0.49
N GLY A 72 -14.96 -15.20 -1.43
CA GLY A 72 -15.59 -14.67 -2.62
C GLY A 72 -16.62 -13.58 -2.34
N ARG A 73 -16.65 -13.01 -1.12
CA ARG A 73 -17.64 -12.02 -0.68
C ARG A 73 -16.98 -10.82 0.01
N PHE A 74 -17.72 -9.72 0.05
CA PHE A 74 -17.40 -8.59 0.92
C PHE A 74 -17.58 -8.99 2.39
N GLU A 75 -16.61 -8.65 3.21
CA GLU A 75 -16.60 -8.94 4.64
C GLU A 75 -16.65 -7.63 5.43
N SER A 76 -17.65 -7.50 6.30
CA SER A 76 -17.78 -6.43 7.29
C SER A 76 -17.74 -7.06 8.68
N ARG A 77 -16.63 -6.93 9.40
CA ARG A 77 -16.40 -7.62 10.68
C ARG A 77 -15.67 -6.73 11.66
N PHE A 78 -15.86 -7.00 12.95
CA PHE A 78 -14.99 -6.49 14.00
C PHE A 78 -14.04 -7.61 14.40
N VAL A 79 -12.74 -7.42 14.15
CA VAL A 79 -11.71 -8.44 14.39
C VAL A 79 -10.72 -7.96 15.44
N THR A 80 -10.07 -8.90 16.11
CA THR A 80 -8.95 -8.58 17.01
C THR A 80 -7.65 -8.75 16.24
N VAL A 81 -6.81 -7.72 16.25
CA VAL A 81 -5.47 -7.73 15.64
C VAL A 81 -4.41 -7.49 16.70
N ARG A 82 -3.20 -7.99 16.46
CA ARG A 82 -2.02 -7.71 17.27
C ARG A 82 -1.08 -6.81 16.48
N VAL A 83 -0.55 -5.78 17.13
CA VAL A 83 0.47 -4.92 16.54
C VAL A 83 1.84 -5.59 16.69
N GLU A 84 2.38 -6.09 15.59
CA GLU A 84 3.72 -6.69 15.52
C GLU A 84 4.83 -5.62 15.47
N PRO A 85 6.07 -5.95 15.89
CA PRO A 85 7.22 -5.07 15.73
C PRO A 85 7.45 -4.70 14.26
N GLY A 86 7.79 -3.43 13.99
CA GLY A 86 8.02 -2.96 12.63
C GLY A 86 8.45 -1.50 12.54
N PRO A 87 8.89 -1.05 11.36
CA PRO A 87 9.41 0.30 11.13
C PRO A 87 8.32 1.37 11.02
N ALA A 88 7.04 1.01 11.10
CA ALA A 88 5.92 1.93 10.91
C ALA A 88 5.87 2.98 12.04
N LEU A 89 6.17 4.24 11.72
CA LEU A 89 6.18 5.34 12.70
C LEU A 89 4.83 5.49 13.41
N MET A 90 3.71 5.33 12.69
CA MET A 90 2.36 5.49 13.23
C MET A 90 1.98 4.43 14.28
N LEU A 91 2.75 3.35 14.41
CA LEU A 91 2.52 2.25 15.36
C LEU A 91 3.56 2.22 16.48
N GLN A 92 4.41 3.25 16.59
CA GLN A 92 5.41 3.35 17.66
C GLN A 92 4.74 3.34 19.04
N GLY A 93 5.30 2.55 19.95
CA GLY A 93 4.76 2.39 21.31
C GLY A 93 3.54 1.48 21.42
N MET A 94 3.02 0.94 20.30
CA MET A 94 1.85 0.06 20.30
C MET A 94 2.21 -1.44 20.22
N HIS A 95 3.49 -1.78 20.09
CA HIS A 95 3.96 -3.15 19.91
C HIS A 95 3.44 -4.09 21.00
N GLY A 96 2.89 -5.24 20.58
CA GLY A 96 2.30 -6.24 21.47
C GLY A 96 0.85 -5.92 21.90
N SER A 97 0.32 -4.74 21.60
CA SER A 97 -1.08 -4.42 21.87
C SER A 97 -2.02 -5.28 21.03
N CYS A 98 -3.08 -5.80 21.66
CA CYS A 98 -4.19 -6.45 20.98
C CYS A 98 -5.38 -5.48 20.95
N LEU A 99 -5.84 -5.13 19.75
CA LEU A 99 -6.87 -4.11 19.53
C LEU A 99 -8.00 -4.66 18.68
N GLY A 100 -9.21 -4.21 18.94
CA GLY A 100 -10.36 -4.45 18.06
C GLY A 100 -10.37 -3.45 16.91
N VAL A 101 -10.51 -3.93 15.68
CA VAL A 101 -10.51 -3.11 14.45
C VAL A 101 -11.66 -3.54 13.54
N TRP A 102 -12.32 -2.56 12.93
CA TRP A 102 -13.31 -2.80 11.89
C TRP A 102 -12.63 -3.11 10.55
N VAL A 103 -13.02 -4.21 9.93
CA VAL A 103 -12.67 -4.55 8.54
C VAL A 103 -13.91 -4.46 7.66
N ALA A 104 -13.74 -3.90 6.47
CA ALA A 104 -14.79 -3.67 5.49
C ALA A 104 -14.18 -3.73 4.08
N HIS A 105 -14.02 -4.93 3.53
CA HIS A 105 -13.39 -5.13 2.21
C HIS A 105 -13.86 -6.40 1.51
N GLY A 106 -13.86 -6.39 0.17
CA GLY A 106 -14.02 -7.58 -0.68
C GLY A 106 -12.71 -8.07 -1.30
N GLU A 107 -11.68 -7.22 -1.27
CA GLU A 107 -10.33 -7.49 -1.78
C GLU A 107 -9.33 -7.01 -0.73
N GLY A 108 -8.82 -7.93 0.08
CA GLY A 108 -8.02 -7.63 1.27
C GLY A 108 -6.72 -8.41 1.35
#